data_AF-A0A495J9Q8-F1
#
_entry.id   AF-A0A495J9Q8-F1
#
_cell.length_a   1.000
_cell.length_b   1.000
_cell.length_c   1.000
_cell.angle_alpha   90.00
_cell.angle_beta   90.00
_cell.angle_gamma   90.00
#
_symmetry.space_group_name_H-M   'P 1'
#
loop_
_entity.id
_entity.type
_entity.pdbx_description
1 polymer ?
#
loop_
_entity_poly.entity_id
_entity_poly.type
_entity_poly.pdbx_seq_one_letter_code
_entity_poly.pdbx_strand_id
1 'polypeptide(L)'
;MSFNLKKIISWRKIMKRACSQLMLLVFFTSIALSSNASGMSVIVTGKVTDENGQGLPGVVVKLKGTSTVTTTNVQGTFSITTPDNTGTLVLLIPATVARSIL
;
A
#
# COMPACT_ATOMS: atom_id res chain seq x y z
N MET A 1 -19.62 34.34 -57.97
CA MET A 1 -19.51 33.61 -56.69
C MET A 1 -18.45 34.32 -55.84
N SER A 2 -18.83 35.15 -54.87
CA SER A 2 -17.88 35.99 -54.10
C SER A 2 -17.42 35.26 -52.83
N PHE A 3 -16.14 34.86 -52.80
CA PHE A 3 -15.52 34.26 -51.63
C PHE A 3 -15.11 35.36 -50.65
N ASN A 4 -15.82 35.43 -49.53
CA ASN A 4 -15.71 36.51 -48.55
C ASN A 4 -14.48 36.32 -47.65
N LEU A 5 -13.48 37.20 -47.75
CA LEU A 5 -12.18 37.12 -47.04
C LEU A 5 -12.28 37.11 -45.51
N LYS A 6 -13.37 37.65 -44.94
CA LYS A 6 -13.62 37.60 -43.50
C LYS A 6 -13.73 36.16 -42.97
N LYS A 7 -14.24 35.23 -43.80
CA LYS A 7 -14.39 33.80 -43.46
C LYS A 7 -13.03 33.12 -43.27
N ILE A 8 -12.05 33.45 -44.12
CA ILE A 8 -10.69 32.87 -44.12
C ILE A 8 -9.89 33.33 -42.89
N ILE A 9 -10.06 34.59 -42.48
CA ILE A 9 -9.38 35.14 -41.29
C ILE A 9 -9.98 34.56 -40.00
N SER A 10 -11.30 34.31 -39.97
CA SER A 10 -11.98 33.65 -38.84
C SER A 10 -11.50 32.20 -38.65
N TRP A 11 -11.35 31.44 -39.74
CA TRP A 11 -10.92 30.04 -39.71
C TRP A 11 -9.51 29.85 -39.15
N ARG A 12 -8.60 30.79 -39.39
CA ARG A 12 -7.25 30.78 -38.78
C ARG A 12 -7.29 30.93 -37.25
N LYS A 13 -8.25 31.67 -36.69
CA LYS A 13 -8.42 31.82 -35.24
C LYS A 13 -9.07 30.59 -34.60
N ILE A 14 -10.04 30.00 -35.28
CA ILE A 14 -10.72 28.77 -34.85
C ILE A 14 -9.75 27.58 -34.87
N MET A 15 -8.89 27.45 -35.89
CA MET A 15 -7.87 26.41 -35.93
C MET A 15 -6.83 26.55 -34.81
N LYS A 16 -6.38 27.76 -34.50
CA LYS A 16 -5.45 28.00 -33.39
C LYS A 16 -6.08 27.71 -32.02
N ARG A 17 -7.35 28.07 -31.82
CA ARG A 17 -8.10 27.75 -30.59
C ARG A 17 -8.37 26.27 -30.45
N ALA A 18 -8.76 25.58 -31.52
CA ALA A 18 -8.97 24.13 -31.51
C ALA A 18 -7.68 23.36 -31.20
N CYS A 19 -6.56 23.72 -31.84
CA CYS A 19 -5.26 23.08 -31.58
C CYS A 19 -4.73 23.40 -30.16
N SER A 20 -4.92 24.63 -29.69
CA SER A 20 -4.55 25.03 -28.31
C SER A 20 -5.41 24.37 -27.25
N GLN A 21 -6.71 24.16 -27.50
CA GLN A 21 -7.62 23.44 -26.61
C GLN A 21 -7.33 21.93 -26.62
N LEU A 22 -6.95 21.36 -27.78
CA LEU A 22 -6.50 19.97 -27.89
C LEU A 22 -5.20 19.76 -27.11
N MET A 23 -4.26 20.71 -27.16
CA MET A 23 -3.02 20.68 -26.37
C MET A 23 -3.29 20.74 -24.86
N LEU A 24 -4.23 21.59 -24.43
CA LEU A 24 -4.60 21.75 -23.02
C LEU A 24 -5.25 20.48 -22.46
N LEU A 25 -6.11 19.81 -23.24
CA LEU A 25 -6.77 18.57 -22.86
C LEU A 25 -5.78 17.42 -22.65
N VAL A 26 -4.77 17.27 -23.52
CA VAL A 26 -3.71 16.24 -23.39
C VAL A 26 -2.85 16.47 -22.14
N PHE A 27 -2.63 17.73 -21.77
CA PHE A 27 -1.91 18.10 -20.55
C PHE A 27 -2.72 17.77 -19.30
N PHE A 28 -4.04 17.99 -19.34
CA PHE A 28 -4.95 17.72 -18.23
C PHE A 28 -5.17 16.21 -18.00
N THR A 29 -5.16 15.39 -19.05
CA THR A 29 -5.32 13.93 -18.94
C THR A 29 -4.07 13.21 -18.41
N SER A 30 -2.89 13.79 -18.59
CA SER A 30 -1.63 13.15 -18.19
C SER A 30 -1.38 13.19 -16.66
N ILE A 31 -1.97 14.17 -15.95
CA ILE A 31 -1.82 14.31 -14.49
C ILE A 31 -2.59 13.23 -13.71
N ALA A 32 -3.57 12.57 -14.33
CA ALA A 32 -4.44 11.60 -13.64
C ALA A 32 -3.86 10.18 -13.53
N LEU A 33 -2.70 9.87 -14.14
CA LEU A 33 -2.15 8.51 -14.19
C LEU A 33 -1.06 8.18 -13.14
N SER A 34 -0.81 9.07 -12.16
CA SER A 34 0.39 8.98 -11.29
C SER A 34 0.20 8.35 -9.91
N SER A 35 -0.70 7.38 -9.72
CA SER A 35 -0.80 6.71 -8.41
C SER A 35 -1.14 5.22 -8.50
N ASN A 36 -0.12 4.42 -8.83
CA ASN A 36 -0.08 2.99 -8.51
C ASN A 36 1.01 2.77 -7.45
N ALA A 37 0.68 2.98 -6.18
CA ALA A 37 1.52 2.54 -5.07
C ALA A 37 1.27 1.05 -4.83
N SER A 38 1.94 0.18 -5.59
CA SER A 38 1.99 -1.26 -5.31
C SER A 38 2.98 -1.51 -4.18
N GLY A 39 2.50 -1.47 -2.94
CA GLY A 39 3.29 -1.89 -1.77
C GLY A 39 3.69 -3.36 -1.91
N MET A 40 5.00 -3.64 -1.84
CA MET A 40 5.54 -4.98 -1.94
C MET A 40 5.32 -5.70 -0.61
N SER A 41 4.39 -6.66 -0.56
CA SER A 41 4.18 -7.48 0.63
C SER A 41 5.38 -8.37 0.91
N VAL A 42 6.05 -8.16 2.03
CA VAL A 42 7.18 -8.97 2.51
C VAL A 42 6.68 -9.99 3.51
N ILE A 43 7.09 -11.25 3.38
CA ILE A 43 6.79 -12.29 4.37
C ILE A 43 7.95 -12.33 5.37
N VAL A 44 7.65 -12.07 6.64
CA VAL A 44 8.61 -12.20 7.73
C VAL A 44 8.33 -13.51 8.48
N THR A 45 9.32 -14.39 8.50
CA THR A 45 9.29 -15.65 9.23
C THR A 45 10.28 -15.62 10.38
N GLY A 46 9.91 -16.19 11.53
CA GLY A 46 10.81 -16.30 12.68
C GLY A 46 10.39 -17.42 13.62
N LYS A 47 11.20 -17.62 14.66
CA LYS A 47 10.94 -18.58 15.73
C LYS A 47 11.03 -17.87 17.07
N VAL A 48 10.07 -18.12 17.95
CA VAL A 48 10.06 -17.67 19.33
C VAL A 48 10.48 -18.84 20.20
N THR A 49 11.58 -18.66 20.92
CA THR A 49 12.15 -19.65 21.84
C THR A 49 12.28 -19.08 23.24
N ASP A 50 12.16 -19.94 24.24
CA ASP A 50 12.47 -19.65 25.64
C ASP A 50 14.01 -19.65 25.87
N GLU A 51 14.45 -19.28 27.08
CA GLU A 51 15.86 -19.28 27.50
C GLU A 51 16.53 -20.65 27.34
N ASN A 52 15.74 -21.73 27.42
CA ASN A 52 16.18 -23.11 27.23
C ASN A 52 16.20 -23.56 25.75
N GLY A 53 15.91 -22.67 24.80
CA GLY A 53 15.85 -22.97 23.36
C GLY A 53 14.59 -23.73 22.91
N GLN A 54 13.65 -24.01 23.82
CA GLN A 54 12.38 -24.64 23.50
C GLN A 54 11.43 -23.65 22.82
N GLY A 55 10.75 -24.09 21.76
CA GLY A 55 9.79 -23.24 21.04
C GLY A 55 8.55 -22.96 21.87
N LEU A 56 8.11 -21.70 21.92
CA LEU A 56 6.96 -21.29 22.72
C LEU A 56 5.68 -21.24 21.87
N PRO A 57 4.73 -22.17 22.07
CA PRO A 57 3.42 -22.11 21.40
C PRO A 57 2.51 -21.05 22.03
N GLY A 58 1.64 -20.46 21.20
CA GLY A 58 0.59 -19.56 21.67
C GLY A 58 1.02 -18.11 21.90
N VAL A 59 2.21 -17.72 21.44
CA VAL A 59 2.66 -16.32 21.45
C VAL A 59 1.96 -15.57 20.32
N VAL A 60 1.42 -14.39 20.64
CA VAL A 60 0.73 -13.52 19.67
C VAL A 60 1.75 -12.55 19.07
N VAL A 61 1.96 -12.61 17.76
CA VAL A 61 2.85 -11.70 17.03
C VAL A 61 2.00 -10.68 16.30
N LYS A 62 2.16 -9.40 16.64
CA LYS A 62 1.42 -8.29 16.03
C LYS A 62 2.37 -7.36 15.29
N LEU A 63 2.00 -6.99 14.07
CA LEU A 63 2.69 -5.95 13.34
C LEU A 63 2.29 -4.56 13.90
N LYS A 64 3.27 -3.75 14.29
CA LYS A 64 3.00 -2.43 14.88
C LYS A 64 2.39 -1.51 13.82
N GLY A 65 1.29 -0.85 14.17
CA GLY A 65 0.59 0.06 13.27
C GLY A 65 -0.39 -0.60 12.30
N THR A 66 -0.50 -1.94 12.29
CA THR A 66 -1.51 -2.65 11.49
C THR A 66 -2.39 -3.56 12.35
N SER A 67 -3.47 -4.05 11.72
CA SER A 67 -4.34 -5.08 12.29
C SER A 67 -3.88 -6.51 11.97
N THR A 68 -2.69 -6.68 11.38
CA THR A 68 -2.16 -8.00 11.06
C THR A 68 -1.60 -8.65 12.32
N VAL A 69 -2.15 -9.81 12.66
CA VAL A 69 -1.76 -10.60 13.83
C VAL A 69 -1.60 -12.05 13.40
N THR A 70 -0.58 -12.73 13.94
CA THR A 70 -0.37 -14.17 13.78
C THR A 70 -0.03 -14.79 15.13
N THR A 71 -0.15 -16.11 15.26
CA THR A 71 0.16 -16.85 16.50
C THR A 71 1.26 -17.87 16.23
N THR A 72 2.18 -18.07 17.18
CA THR A 72 3.22 -19.09 17.05
C THR A 72 2.65 -20.51 17.16
N ASN A 73 3.20 -21.43 16.37
CA ASN A 73 2.82 -22.84 16.36
C ASN A 73 3.47 -23.64 17.51
N VAL A 74 3.25 -24.97 17.54
CA VAL A 74 3.82 -25.91 18.55
C VAL A 74 5.36 -25.84 18.64
N GLN A 75 6.03 -25.46 17.55
CA GLN A 75 7.49 -25.32 17.48
C GLN A 75 7.98 -23.89 17.74
N GLY A 76 7.08 -22.95 18.06
CA GLY A 76 7.38 -21.53 18.23
C GLY A 76 7.57 -20.76 16.93
N THR A 77 7.35 -21.36 15.76
CA THR A 77 7.51 -20.70 14.46
C THR A 77 6.31 -19.81 14.14
N PHE A 78 6.55 -18.65 13.55
CA PHE A 78 5.53 -17.74 13.02
C PHE A 78 5.87 -17.28 11.60
N SER A 79 4.83 -16.88 10.87
CA SER A 79 4.91 -16.23 9.56
C SER A 79 3.89 -15.10 9.52
N ILE A 80 4.34 -13.89 9.20
CA ILE A 80 3.49 -12.70 9.10
C ILE A 80 3.81 -11.94 7.81
N THR A 81 2.78 -11.55 7.09
CA THR A 81 2.91 -10.74 5.87
C THR A 81 2.81 -9.26 6.23
N THR A 82 3.84 -8.50 5.87
CA THR A 82 4.00 -7.09 6.16
C THR A 82 3.97 -6.30 4.84
N PRO A 83 3.06 -5.33 4.68
CA PRO A 83 2.99 -4.51 3.46
C PRO A 83 4.14 -3.49 3.34
N ASP A 84 4.80 -3.16 4.46
CA ASP A 84 5.90 -2.20 4.53
C ASP A 84 7.21 -2.90 4.96
N ASN A 85 8.27 -2.76 4.17
CA ASN A 85 9.60 -3.33 4.49
C ASN A 85 10.25 -2.71 5.76
N THR A 86 9.57 -1.76 6.42
CA THR A 86 10.03 -0.99 7.59
C THR A 86 9.08 -1.08 8.79
N GLY A 87 8.43 -2.23 8.99
CA GLY A 87 7.56 -2.48 10.14
C GLY A 87 8.33 -2.98 11.38
N THR A 88 8.15 -2.33 12.54
CA THR A 88 8.55 -2.93 13.83
C THR A 88 7.56 -4.03 14.21
N LEU A 89 8.05 -5.24 14.50
CA LEU A 89 7.23 -6.32 15.03
C LEU A 89 7.13 -6.22 16.56
N VAL A 90 5.92 -6.36 17.10
CA VAL A 90 5.67 -6.41 18.54
C VAL A 90 5.18 -7.80 18.90
N LEU A 91 5.97 -8.49 19.73
CA LEU A 91 5.64 -9.81 20.27
C LEU A 91 4.82 -9.60 21.55
N LEU A 92 3.57 -10.03 21.54
CA LEU A 92 2.71 -10.07 22.72
C LEU A 92 2.69 -11.51 23.22
N ILE A 93 3.45 -11.75 24.28
CA ILE A 93 3.33 -13.00 25.04
C ILE A 93 2.05 -12.86 25.85
N PRO A 94 1.03 -13.72 25.67
CA PRO A 94 -0.11 -13.71 26.57
C PRO A 94 0.42 -14.03 27.96
N ALA A 95 0.41 -13.03 28.85
CA ALA A 95 0.63 -13.26 30.27
C ALA A 95 -0.39 -14.31 30.69
N THR A 96 0.10 -15.48 31.08
CA THR A 96 -0.71 -16.57 31.58
C THR A 96 -1.62 -16.02 32.67
N VAL A 97 -2.93 -16.11 32.42
CA VAL A 97 -3.95 -15.69 33.39
C VAL A 97 -3.67 -16.43 34.69
N ALA A 98 -3.44 -15.66 35.74
CA ALA A 98 -3.28 -16.13 37.10
C ALA A 98 -4.40 -17.12 37.42
N ARG A 99 -4.00 -18.37 37.67
CA ARG A 99 -4.87 -19.41 38.21
C ARG A 99 -5.28 -18.97 39.62
N SER A 100 -6.40 -18.27 39.75
CA SER A 100 -7.11 -18.15 41.02
C SER A 100 -7.94 -19.42 41.18
N ILE A 101 -7.49 -20.26 42.09
CA ILE A 101 -8.23 -21.43 42.57
C ILE A 101 -9.00 -20.92 43.80
N LEU A 102 -10.32 -20.87 43.71
CA LEU A 102 -11.22 -21.01 44.86
C LEU A 102 -12.21 -22.11 44.50
#